data_AF-A0A6N6ZDH7-F1
#
_entry.id   AF-A0A6N6ZDH7-F1
#
_cell.length_a   1.000
_cell.length_b   1.000
_cell.length_c   1.000
_cell.angle_alpha   90.00
_cell.angle_beta   90.00
_cell.angle_gamma   90.00
#
_symmetry.space_group_name_H-M   'P 1'
#
loop_
_entity.id
_entity.type
_entity.pdbx_description
1 polymer ?
#
loop_
_entity_poly.entity_id
_entity_poly.type
_entity_poly.pdbx_seq_one_letter_code
_entity_poly.pdbx_strand_id
1 'polypeptide(L)'
;MGAANQPRNPSGDRAHPPLQRALAERLGAHWCEDPSTLQARDLPDSPYRTRWAGLWQDDAGTYFAELVDPLDAPALNALQLILDRPVRQLLRPRAPARPSPDGDESPAVQWVEAALRQAVAQQASDLHLEAQDGALRARARHSGKLIELPSAPVDATTTIVAHLKVRAGLDPHERRRSQDGRFSWQAPDGAAIDFRLSCLPIHEGESLVLRVLNARQAGLRLHQLGLSSHLQARLKTALRQPHGLILAVGPTGSGKTTTLYALLQELDHQRHKILTVEDPVEYALEHAVQVNVQPDLGLGFPEVLRAMLRHDPDQILVGEIRDRETARIALQAALTGHLVLSSLHASDALLAIVRLRDLGLPPYLITATIRGVVAQRLVRRRCACEGDTTCPDCGGSGWRGRLGVFEWLEMTPTLRDAIQNGADLPRLRAIARDSGWQPLREAAAEAVQDKRTTPEEVARLD
;
A
#
# COMPACT_ATOMS: atom_id res chain seq x y z
N MET A 1 -58.23 5.83 18.82
CA MET A 1 -59.40 4.93 18.61
C MET A 1 -59.97 5.22 17.23
N GLY A 2 -60.06 4.20 16.38
CA GLY A 2 -60.65 4.32 15.04
C GLY A 2 -59.90 3.50 14.00
N ALA A 3 -60.11 2.17 14.00
CA ALA A 3 -59.68 1.30 12.90
C ALA A 3 -60.58 1.57 11.68
N ALA A 4 -59.99 1.80 10.50
CA ALA A 4 -60.71 1.86 9.23
C ALA A 4 -60.58 0.53 8.50
N ASN A 5 -61.74 -0.10 8.26
CA ASN A 5 -61.97 -1.39 7.62
C ASN A 5 -61.69 -1.33 6.09
N GLN A 6 -61.07 -2.36 5.53
CA GLN A 6 -61.11 -2.64 4.08
C GLN A 6 -62.03 -3.86 3.81
N PRO A 7 -62.69 -3.94 2.63
CA PRO A 7 -63.80 -4.86 2.43
C PRO A 7 -63.33 -6.31 2.21
N ARG A 8 -64.05 -7.26 2.83
CA ARG A 8 -63.85 -8.71 2.66
C ARG A 8 -64.81 -9.25 1.60
N ASN A 9 -64.31 -10.14 0.73
CA ASN A 9 -65.13 -10.97 -0.17
C ASN A 9 -65.59 -12.26 0.56
N PRO A 10 -66.67 -12.96 0.14
CA PRO A 10 -67.38 -13.93 0.97
C PRO A 10 -66.69 -15.30 1.16
N SER A 11 -65.43 -15.46 0.74
CA SER A 11 -64.62 -16.66 0.97
C SER A 11 -63.36 -16.45 1.83
N GLY A 12 -63.12 -15.25 2.37
CA GLY A 12 -62.05 -15.00 3.35
C GLY A 12 -60.61 -14.95 2.80
N ASP A 13 -60.35 -15.33 1.56
CA ASP A 13 -59.03 -15.20 0.93
C ASP A 13 -58.80 -13.83 0.28
N ARG A 14 -57.57 -13.31 0.45
CA ARG A 14 -57.10 -12.11 -0.27
C ARG A 14 -56.96 -12.45 -1.74
N ALA A 15 -57.78 -11.82 -2.59
CA ALA A 15 -57.63 -11.93 -4.03
C ALA A 15 -56.32 -11.24 -4.48
N HIS A 16 -55.41 -11.99 -5.11
CA HIS A 16 -54.15 -11.49 -5.66
C HIS A 16 -54.08 -11.71 -7.19
N PRO A 17 -53.32 -10.87 -7.94
CA PRO A 17 -53.53 -10.69 -9.38
C PRO A 17 -52.94 -11.84 -10.24
N PRO A 18 -53.69 -12.39 -11.21
CA PRO A 18 -53.26 -13.50 -12.07
C PRO A 18 -52.05 -13.20 -12.98
N LEU A 19 -51.64 -11.94 -13.10
CA LEU A 19 -50.54 -11.49 -13.97
C LEU A 19 -49.14 -11.82 -13.42
N GLN A 20 -49.00 -11.96 -12.09
CA GLN A 20 -47.71 -12.14 -11.40
C GLN A 20 -47.27 -13.61 -11.37
N ARG A 21 -48.22 -14.54 -11.20
CA ARG A 21 -47.96 -15.99 -11.29
C ARG A 21 -47.51 -16.41 -12.69
N ALA A 22 -48.10 -15.80 -13.72
CA ALA A 22 -47.72 -16.02 -15.12
C ALA A 22 -46.31 -15.50 -15.45
N LEU A 23 -45.81 -14.48 -14.72
CA LEU A 23 -44.46 -13.94 -14.90
C LEU A 23 -43.40 -14.82 -14.22
N ALA A 24 -43.71 -15.34 -13.02
CA ALA A 24 -42.84 -16.29 -12.31
C ALA A 24 -42.64 -17.60 -13.09
N GLU A 25 -43.71 -18.12 -13.70
CA GLU A 25 -43.64 -19.30 -14.58
C GLU A 25 -42.82 -19.04 -15.86
N ARG A 26 -42.90 -17.84 -16.46
CA ARG A 26 -42.07 -17.46 -17.62
C ARG A 26 -40.59 -17.31 -17.30
N LEU A 27 -40.24 -17.04 -16.04
CA LEU A 27 -38.86 -16.89 -15.57
C LEU A 27 -38.29 -18.18 -14.96
N GLY A 28 -39.05 -19.28 -14.97
CA GLY A 28 -38.62 -20.56 -14.41
C GLY A 28 -38.50 -20.58 -12.89
N ALA A 29 -39.12 -19.63 -12.19
CA ALA A 29 -39.04 -19.49 -10.74
C ALA A 29 -40.21 -20.20 -10.05
N HIS A 30 -39.94 -20.93 -8.95
CA HIS A 30 -40.96 -21.57 -8.13
C HIS A 30 -41.53 -20.57 -7.10
N TRP A 31 -42.86 -20.50 -6.99
CA TRP A 31 -43.56 -19.63 -6.03
C TRP A 31 -43.59 -20.26 -4.63
N CYS A 32 -43.33 -19.48 -3.58
CA CYS A 32 -43.32 -19.92 -2.18
C CYS A 32 -44.41 -19.18 -1.38
N GLU A 33 -45.27 -19.93 -0.67
CA GLU A 33 -46.44 -19.39 0.04
C GLU A 33 -46.15 -18.99 1.50
N ASP A 34 -45.10 -19.52 2.14
CA ASP A 34 -44.66 -19.17 3.50
C ASP A 34 -43.14 -18.93 3.57
N PRO A 35 -42.69 -17.67 3.67
CA PRO A 35 -41.28 -17.33 3.62
C PRO A 35 -40.54 -17.38 4.96
N SER A 36 -41.19 -17.79 6.05
CA SER A 36 -40.56 -17.92 7.37
C SER A 36 -39.65 -19.15 7.51
N THR A 37 -39.73 -20.11 6.58
CA THR A 37 -38.94 -21.35 6.57
C THR A 37 -37.84 -21.38 5.50
N LEU A 38 -37.57 -20.25 4.84
CA LEU A 38 -36.76 -20.18 3.62
C LEU A 38 -35.26 -20.20 3.94
N GLN A 39 -34.57 -21.29 3.61
CA GLN A 39 -33.11 -21.34 3.62
C GLN A 39 -32.57 -20.96 2.24
N ALA A 40 -31.30 -20.52 2.14
CA ALA A 40 -30.68 -20.14 0.87
C ALA A 40 -30.72 -21.25 -0.21
N ARG A 41 -30.85 -22.51 0.22
CA ARG A 41 -31.04 -23.68 -0.66
C ARG A 41 -32.47 -23.81 -1.23
N ASP A 42 -33.45 -23.17 -0.62
CA ASP A 42 -34.88 -23.24 -0.98
C ASP A 42 -35.27 -22.12 -1.96
N LEU A 43 -34.33 -21.23 -2.30
CA LEU A 43 -34.50 -20.22 -3.34
C LEU A 43 -34.50 -20.87 -4.74
N PRO A 44 -35.33 -20.37 -5.68
CA PRO A 44 -35.39 -20.92 -7.04
C PRO A 44 -34.00 -20.93 -7.69
N ASP A 45 -33.78 -21.83 -8.65
CA ASP A 45 -32.54 -21.92 -9.43
C ASP A 45 -32.36 -20.63 -10.26
N SER A 46 -31.76 -19.66 -9.58
CA SER A 46 -31.42 -18.34 -10.06
C SER A 46 -29.91 -18.31 -10.27
N PRO A 47 -29.41 -17.68 -11.36
CA PRO A 47 -27.97 -17.50 -11.58
C PRO A 47 -27.29 -16.67 -10.47
N TYR A 48 -28.06 -16.10 -9.54
CA TYR A 48 -27.59 -15.33 -8.39
C TYR A 48 -27.54 -16.12 -7.07
N ARG A 49 -27.94 -17.40 -7.05
CA ARG A 49 -28.02 -18.23 -5.83
C ARG A 49 -26.69 -18.34 -5.07
N THR A 50 -25.56 -18.33 -5.78
CA THR A 50 -24.21 -18.36 -5.19
C THR A 50 -23.68 -17.00 -4.74
N ARG A 51 -24.43 -15.92 -4.97
CA ARG A 51 -24.02 -14.53 -4.67
C ARG A 51 -24.54 -14.02 -3.34
N TRP A 52 -25.26 -14.84 -2.59
CA TRP A 52 -25.84 -14.49 -1.29
C TRP A 52 -25.25 -15.40 -0.20
N ALA A 53 -24.72 -14.80 0.86
CA ALA A 53 -24.16 -15.50 2.01
C ALA A 53 -25.25 -15.82 3.08
N GLY A 54 -26.33 -15.05 3.13
CA GLY A 54 -27.45 -15.29 4.06
C GLY A 54 -28.65 -14.39 3.79
N LEU A 55 -29.84 -14.88 4.14
CA LEU A 55 -31.12 -14.16 4.06
C LEU A 55 -31.97 -14.47 5.29
N TRP A 56 -32.55 -13.46 5.92
CA TRP A 56 -33.43 -13.62 7.09
C TRP A 56 -34.45 -12.48 7.17
N GLN A 57 -35.46 -12.63 8.02
CA GLN A 57 -36.53 -11.67 8.21
C GLN A 57 -36.61 -11.27 9.68
N ASP A 58 -36.88 -9.99 9.96
CA ASP A 58 -37.23 -9.55 11.32
C ASP A 58 -38.72 -9.73 11.63
N ASP A 59 -39.09 -9.57 12.91
CA ASP A 59 -40.48 -9.66 13.37
C ASP A 59 -41.39 -8.58 12.76
N ALA A 60 -40.81 -7.53 12.17
CA ALA A 60 -41.52 -6.47 11.45
C ALA A 60 -41.72 -6.77 9.96
N GLY A 61 -41.24 -7.92 9.48
CA GLY A 61 -41.42 -8.40 8.11
C GLY A 61 -40.42 -7.83 7.08
N THR A 62 -39.33 -7.21 7.53
CA THR A 62 -38.24 -6.70 6.68
C THR A 62 -37.23 -7.79 6.41
N TYR A 63 -36.85 -7.99 5.14
CA TYR A 63 -35.82 -8.94 4.76
C TYR A 63 -34.43 -8.30 4.83
N PHE A 64 -33.47 -9.05 5.35
CA PHE A 64 -32.06 -8.69 5.41
C PHE A 64 -31.25 -9.70 4.60
N ALA A 65 -30.39 -9.19 3.73
CA ALA A 65 -29.52 -10.01 2.91
C ALA A 65 -28.05 -9.67 3.15
N GLU A 66 -27.24 -10.73 3.30
CA GLU A 66 -25.78 -10.68 3.26
C GLU A 66 -25.35 -11.16 1.87
N LEU A 67 -24.71 -10.29 1.09
CA LEU A 67 -24.17 -10.63 -0.22
C LEU A 67 -22.74 -11.15 -0.09
N VAL A 68 -22.34 -12.06 -0.98
CA VAL A 68 -20.95 -12.52 -1.08
C VAL A 68 -20.03 -11.36 -1.50
N ASP A 69 -20.50 -10.52 -2.43
CA ASP A 69 -19.90 -9.21 -2.74
C ASP A 69 -20.83 -8.09 -2.23
N PRO A 70 -20.39 -7.27 -1.24
CA PRO A 70 -21.16 -6.15 -0.71
C PRO A 70 -21.50 -5.06 -1.74
N LEU A 71 -20.93 -5.08 -2.95
CA LEU A 71 -21.21 -4.09 -3.99
C LEU A 71 -22.01 -4.67 -5.17
N ASP A 72 -22.48 -5.92 -5.10
CA ASP A 72 -23.29 -6.56 -6.16
C ASP A 72 -24.75 -6.07 -6.13
N ALA A 73 -24.95 -4.81 -6.55
CA ALA A 73 -26.27 -4.19 -6.69
C ALA A 73 -27.25 -5.01 -7.57
N PRO A 74 -26.82 -5.65 -8.68
CA PRO A 74 -27.68 -6.58 -9.42
C PRO A 74 -28.22 -7.73 -8.57
N ALA A 75 -27.40 -8.35 -7.72
CA ALA A 75 -27.83 -9.44 -6.84
C ALA A 75 -28.84 -8.98 -5.78
N LEU A 76 -28.68 -7.77 -5.23
CA LEU A 76 -29.63 -7.19 -4.28
C LEU A 76 -30.98 -6.86 -4.96
N ASN A 77 -30.94 -6.26 -6.16
CA ASN A 77 -32.13 -5.92 -6.92
C ASN A 77 -32.92 -7.18 -7.33
N ALA A 78 -32.22 -8.23 -7.75
CA ALA A 78 -32.84 -9.52 -8.05
C ALA A 78 -33.57 -10.09 -6.82
N LEU A 79 -32.98 -10.00 -5.63
CA LEU A 79 -33.61 -10.48 -4.40
C LEU A 79 -34.87 -9.68 -4.04
N GLN A 80 -34.83 -8.36 -4.20
CA GLN A 80 -36.01 -7.50 -3.98
C GLN A 80 -37.15 -7.83 -4.94
N LEU A 81 -36.83 -8.11 -6.20
CA LEU A 81 -37.79 -8.55 -7.22
C LEU A 81 -38.38 -9.94 -6.90
N ILE A 82 -37.57 -10.88 -6.41
CA ILE A 82 -38.01 -12.24 -6.06
C ILE A 82 -38.92 -12.23 -4.83
N LEU A 83 -38.59 -11.41 -3.82
CA LEU A 83 -39.30 -11.38 -2.53
C LEU A 83 -40.47 -10.39 -2.49
N ASP A 84 -40.62 -9.55 -3.52
CA ASP A 84 -41.62 -8.48 -3.64
C ASP A 84 -41.71 -7.59 -2.39
N ARG A 85 -40.57 -7.36 -1.74
CA ARG A 85 -40.43 -6.57 -0.51
C ARG A 85 -39.08 -5.86 -0.43
N PRO A 86 -38.97 -4.77 0.33
CA PRO A 86 -37.70 -4.10 0.54
C PRO A 86 -36.73 -5.02 1.29
N VAL A 87 -35.59 -5.28 0.66
CA VAL A 87 -34.47 -6.03 1.25
C VAL A 87 -33.40 -5.03 1.65
N ARG A 88 -33.05 -5.02 2.94
CA ARG A 88 -31.93 -4.21 3.45
C ARG A 88 -30.64 -5.01 3.38
N GLN A 89 -29.66 -4.46 2.68
CA GLN A 89 -28.33 -5.02 2.67
C GLN A 89 -27.63 -4.72 4.00
N LEU A 90 -27.11 -5.75 4.65
CA LEU A 90 -26.24 -5.57 5.80
C LEU A 90 -24.81 -5.34 5.33
N LEU A 91 -24.40 -4.09 5.27
CA LEU A 91 -23.00 -3.71 5.18
C LEU A 91 -22.35 -3.95 6.54
N ARG A 92 -21.98 -5.19 6.85
CA ARG A 92 -20.99 -5.39 7.91
C ARG A 92 -19.68 -4.79 7.39
N PRO A 93 -19.05 -3.84 8.10
CA PRO A 93 -17.62 -3.67 7.94
C PRO A 93 -17.03 -5.06 8.16
N ARG A 94 -16.28 -5.58 7.18
CA ARG A 94 -15.59 -6.86 7.35
C ARG A 94 -14.54 -6.64 8.43
N ALA A 95 -14.95 -6.75 9.69
CA ALA A 95 -14.03 -7.07 10.77
C ALA A 95 -13.33 -8.35 10.32
N PRO A 96 -11.99 -8.44 10.44
CA PRO A 96 -11.30 -9.68 10.14
C PRO A 96 -12.04 -10.79 10.88
N ALA A 97 -12.40 -11.86 10.16
CA ALA A 97 -13.12 -12.97 10.75
C ALA A 97 -12.43 -13.33 12.06
N ARG A 98 -13.08 -13.10 13.20
CA ARG A 98 -12.57 -13.62 14.46
C ARG A 98 -12.58 -15.13 14.28
N PRO A 99 -11.44 -15.82 14.45
CA PRO A 99 -11.46 -17.27 14.47
C PRO A 99 -12.46 -17.70 15.54
N SER A 100 -13.30 -18.68 15.20
CA SER A 100 -14.17 -19.37 16.15
C SER A 100 -13.32 -19.85 17.33
N PRO A 101 -13.72 -19.60 18.60
CA PRO A 101 -12.86 -19.90 19.74
C PRO A 101 -12.60 -21.39 19.98
N ASP A 102 -13.33 -22.28 19.31
CA ASP A 102 -13.22 -23.72 19.50
C ASP A 102 -13.33 -24.45 18.15
N GLY A 103 -12.24 -25.08 17.71
CA GLY A 103 -12.17 -25.93 16.53
C GLY A 103 -10.73 -26.04 16.02
N ASP A 104 -10.17 -27.25 15.99
CA ASP A 104 -8.83 -27.54 15.47
C ASP A 104 -8.57 -26.77 14.15
N GLU A 105 -7.73 -25.73 14.21
CA GLU A 105 -7.34 -25.00 13.00
C GLU A 105 -6.65 -25.97 12.04
N SER A 106 -7.02 -25.96 10.76
CA SER A 106 -6.38 -26.85 9.78
C SER A 106 -4.85 -26.68 9.77
N PRO A 107 -4.05 -27.74 9.53
CA PRO A 107 -2.59 -27.65 9.50
C PRO A 107 -2.05 -26.55 8.57
N ALA A 108 -2.76 -26.26 7.48
CA ALA A 108 -2.46 -25.17 6.57
C ALA A 108 -2.56 -23.79 7.23
N VAL A 109 -3.62 -23.53 8.01
CA VAL A 109 -3.84 -22.27 8.72
C VAL A 109 -2.78 -22.09 9.81
N GLN A 110 -2.53 -23.15 10.60
CA GLN A 110 -1.51 -23.11 11.65
C GLN A 110 -0.12 -22.80 11.10
N TRP A 111 0.23 -23.39 9.95
CA TRP A 111 1.50 -23.11 9.28
C TRP A 111 1.58 -21.67 8.78
N VAL A 112 0.51 -21.13 8.17
CA VAL A 112 0.46 -19.71 7.75
C VAL A 112 0.65 -18.79 8.95
N GLU A 113 -0.06 -19.02 10.06
CA GLU A 113 0.08 -18.22 11.28
C GLU A 113 1.49 -18.33 11.88
N ALA A 114 2.12 -19.50 11.84
CA ALA A 114 3.51 -19.67 12.26
C ALA A 114 4.48 -18.90 11.36
N ALA A 115 4.32 -18.98 10.03
CA ALA A 115 5.16 -18.29 9.06
C ALA A 115 5.05 -16.76 9.18
N LEU A 116 3.82 -16.23 9.33
CA LEU A 116 3.58 -14.80 9.56
C LEU A 116 4.21 -14.32 10.87
N ARG A 117 3.97 -15.06 11.98
CA ARG A 117 4.58 -14.75 13.28
C ARG A 117 6.10 -14.74 13.20
N GLN A 118 6.70 -15.74 12.55
CA GLN A 118 8.14 -15.84 12.42
C GLN A 118 8.72 -14.69 11.58
N ALA A 119 8.10 -14.39 10.43
CA ALA A 119 8.52 -13.28 9.57
C ALA A 119 8.45 -11.93 10.30
N VAL A 120 7.38 -11.68 11.06
CA VAL A 120 7.20 -10.44 11.85
C VAL A 120 8.18 -10.38 13.03
N ALA A 121 8.33 -11.46 13.79
CA ALA A 121 9.24 -11.52 14.93
C ALA A 121 10.70 -11.29 14.50
N GLN A 122 11.08 -11.81 13.34
CA GLN A 122 12.39 -11.59 12.72
C GLN A 122 12.49 -10.24 11.98
N GLN A 123 11.48 -9.37 12.05
CA GLN A 123 11.46 -8.07 11.37
C GLN A 123 11.74 -8.16 9.85
N ALA A 124 11.22 -9.19 9.20
CA ALA A 124 11.35 -9.37 7.76
C ALA A 124 10.59 -8.27 6.99
N SER A 125 11.12 -7.86 5.82
CA SER A 125 10.42 -6.94 4.92
C SER A 125 9.43 -7.65 4.00
N ASP A 126 9.76 -8.87 3.60
CA ASP A 126 8.98 -9.67 2.66
C ASP A 126 9.05 -11.15 3.07
N LEU A 127 7.92 -11.85 2.99
CA LEU A 127 7.82 -13.30 3.09
C LEU A 127 7.52 -13.86 1.69
N HIS A 128 8.40 -14.72 1.20
CA HIS A 128 8.32 -15.37 -0.11
C HIS A 128 7.86 -16.82 0.07
N LEU A 129 6.79 -17.21 -0.61
CA LEU A 129 6.27 -18.56 -0.64
C LEU A 129 6.24 -19.03 -2.10
N GLU A 130 7.10 -19.97 -2.46
CA GLU A 130 7.32 -20.39 -3.84
C GLU A 130 7.04 -21.87 -3.97
N ALA A 131 6.12 -22.24 -4.87
CA ALA A 131 5.89 -23.63 -5.19
C ALA A 131 7.13 -24.21 -5.90
N GLN A 132 7.67 -25.29 -5.35
CA GLN A 132 8.87 -25.97 -5.83
C GLN A 132 8.78 -27.46 -5.43
N ASP A 133 8.93 -28.37 -6.39
CA ASP A 133 8.97 -29.82 -6.15
C ASP A 133 7.73 -30.35 -5.39
N GLY A 134 6.55 -29.75 -5.64
CA GLY A 134 5.28 -30.08 -4.98
C GLY A 134 5.07 -29.47 -3.59
N ALA A 135 6.07 -28.81 -2.99
CA ALA A 135 5.96 -28.12 -1.71
C ALA A 135 5.95 -26.58 -1.88
N LEU A 136 5.54 -25.85 -0.85
CA LEU A 136 5.81 -24.40 -0.76
C LEU A 136 7.10 -24.16 0.02
N ARG A 137 8.14 -23.75 -0.69
CA ARG A 137 9.37 -23.25 -0.09
C ARG A 137 9.12 -21.85 0.48
N ALA A 138 9.43 -21.67 1.76
CA ALA A 138 9.26 -20.40 2.46
C ALA A 138 10.62 -19.72 2.69
N ARG A 139 10.71 -18.42 2.38
CA ARG A 139 11.91 -17.60 2.64
C ARG A 139 11.50 -16.22 3.16
N ALA A 140 12.18 -15.72 4.18
CA ALA A 140 11.98 -14.36 4.68
C ALA A 140 13.13 -13.44 4.25
N ARG A 141 12.82 -12.22 3.85
CA ARG A 141 13.82 -11.18 3.59
C ARG A 141 14.11 -10.41 4.87
N HIS A 142 15.23 -10.71 5.53
CA HIS A 142 15.70 -9.97 6.70
C HIS A 142 16.87 -9.06 6.32
N SER A 143 16.72 -7.76 6.56
CA SER A 143 17.76 -6.75 6.30
C SER A 143 18.37 -6.85 4.88
N GLY A 144 17.51 -7.13 3.89
CA GLY A 144 17.89 -7.26 2.47
C GLY A 144 18.31 -8.66 2.01
N LYS A 145 18.62 -9.59 2.93
CA LYS A 145 19.02 -10.98 2.60
C LYS A 145 17.84 -11.94 2.72
N LEU A 146 17.78 -12.94 1.83
CA LEU A 146 16.82 -14.04 1.95
C LEU A 146 17.36 -15.10 2.91
N ILE A 147 16.52 -15.51 3.85
CA ILE A 147 16.79 -16.56 4.84
C ILE A 147 15.69 -17.61 4.67
N GLU A 148 16.06 -18.89 4.69
CA GLU A 148 15.09 -19.98 4.60
C GLU A 148 14.27 -20.13 5.88
N LEU A 149 12.99 -20.40 5.71
CA LEU A 149 12.06 -20.78 6.75
C LEU A 149 11.65 -22.25 6.57
N PRO A 150 11.07 -22.90 7.60
CA PRO A 150 10.47 -24.21 7.45
C PRO A 150 9.46 -24.23 6.30
N SER A 151 9.65 -25.14 5.34
CA SER A 151 8.74 -25.28 4.19
C SER A 151 7.37 -25.78 4.61
N ALA A 152 6.36 -25.49 3.81
CA ALA A 152 5.01 -25.98 4.08
C ALA A 152 4.90 -27.50 3.83
N PRO A 153 3.97 -28.19 4.52
CA PRO A 153 3.60 -29.55 4.14
C PRO A 153 3.12 -29.61 2.69
N VAL A 154 3.58 -30.61 1.93
CA VAL A 154 3.25 -30.82 0.50
C VAL A 154 1.73 -30.81 0.28
N ASP A 155 1.00 -31.55 1.11
CA ASP A 155 -0.46 -31.72 1.02
C ASP A 155 -1.25 -30.44 1.37
N ALA A 156 -0.59 -29.44 1.97
CA ALA A 156 -1.22 -28.19 2.39
C ALA A 156 -1.04 -27.04 1.39
N THR A 157 -0.22 -27.20 0.33
CA THR A 157 0.16 -26.14 -0.62
C THR A 157 -1.05 -25.40 -1.19
N THR A 158 -2.00 -26.13 -1.79
CA THR A 158 -3.18 -25.52 -2.42
C THR A 158 -4.06 -24.77 -1.40
N THR A 159 -4.21 -25.34 -0.21
CA THR A 159 -5.00 -24.74 0.88
C THR A 159 -4.36 -23.46 1.40
N ILE A 160 -3.03 -23.42 1.54
CA ILE A 160 -2.28 -22.23 1.96
C ILE A 160 -2.45 -21.09 0.95
N VAL A 161 -2.27 -21.38 -0.34
CA VAL A 161 -2.42 -20.37 -1.41
C VAL A 161 -3.84 -19.83 -1.44
N ALA A 162 -4.86 -20.70 -1.40
CA ALA A 162 -6.26 -20.30 -1.38
C ALA A 162 -6.58 -19.45 -0.13
N HIS A 163 -6.11 -19.85 1.05
CA HIS A 163 -6.32 -19.12 2.31
C HIS A 163 -5.75 -17.70 2.26
N LEU A 164 -4.53 -17.54 1.74
CA LEU A 164 -3.91 -16.22 1.60
C LEU A 164 -4.63 -15.34 0.57
N LYS A 165 -5.05 -15.92 -0.56
CA LYS A 165 -5.85 -15.21 -1.57
C LYS A 165 -7.18 -14.72 -0.99
N VAL A 166 -7.92 -15.58 -0.30
CA VAL A 166 -9.20 -15.23 0.34
C VAL A 166 -9.03 -14.12 1.39
N ARG A 167 -7.96 -14.17 2.20
CA ARG A 167 -7.63 -13.10 3.16
C ARG A 167 -7.40 -11.76 2.46
N ALA A 168 -6.72 -11.78 1.32
CA ALA A 168 -6.40 -10.59 0.53
C ALA A 168 -7.55 -10.12 -0.40
N GLY A 169 -8.72 -10.77 -0.36
CA GLY A 169 -9.85 -10.45 -1.22
C GLY A 169 -9.67 -10.87 -2.69
N LEU A 170 -8.80 -11.84 -2.95
CA LEU A 170 -8.46 -12.34 -4.29
C LEU A 170 -9.26 -13.60 -4.63
N ASP A 171 -9.40 -13.91 -5.92
CA ASP A 171 -10.07 -15.12 -6.39
C ASP A 171 -9.13 -16.34 -6.22
N PRO A 172 -9.46 -17.30 -5.32
CA PRO A 172 -8.65 -18.50 -5.12
C PRO A 172 -8.68 -19.46 -6.33
N HIS A 173 -9.67 -19.35 -7.21
CA HIS A 173 -9.82 -20.21 -8.39
C HIS A 173 -9.03 -19.70 -9.60
N GLU A 174 -8.75 -18.40 -9.69
CA GLU A 174 -7.89 -17.86 -10.73
C GLU A 174 -6.41 -18.06 -10.38
N ARG A 175 -5.71 -18.88 -11.18
CA ARG A 175 -4.30 -19.27 -10.98
C ARG A 175 -3.43 -19.01 -12.19
N ARG A 176 -3.99 -18.44 -13.26
CA ARG A 176 -3.33 -18.20 -14.56
C ARG A 176 -2.94 -16.74 -14.78
N ARG A 177 -3.45 -15.84 -13.93
CA ARG A 177 -3.16 -14.40 -13.97
C ARG A 177 -2.56 -13.96 -12.65
N SER A 178 -1.68 -12.95 -12.72
CA SER A 178 -1.19 -12.29 -11.51
C SER A 178 -2.33 -11.61 -10.77
N GLN A 179 -2.28 -11.63 -9.44
CA GLN A 179 -3.25 -10.99 -8.57
C GLN A 179 -2.53 -10.25 -7.44
N ASP A 180 -3.01 -9.07 -7.08
CA ASP A 180 -2.46 -8.25 -6.00
C ASP A 180 -3.56 -7.84 -5.04
N GLY A 181 -3.35 -8.03 -3.74
CA GLY A 181 -4.32 -7.72 -2.71
C GLY A 181 -3.66 -7.25 -1.42
N ARG A 182 -4.49 -6.90 -0.43
CA ARG A 182 -4.02 -6.46 0.89
C ARG A 182 -4.89 -7.08 1.98
N PHE A 183 -4.30 -7.33 3.14
CA PHE A 183 -5.04 -7.77 4.33
C PHE A 183 -4.35 -7.32 5.60
N SER A 184 -5.11 -7.11 6.67
CA SER A 184 -4.60 -6.84 8.01
C SER A 184 -4.51 -8.13 8.82
N TRP A 185 -3.42 -8.29 9.56
CA TRP A 185 -3.17 -9.41 10.45
C TRP A 185 -2.91 -8.91 11.87
N GLN A 186 -3.52 -9.53 12.87
CA GLN A 186 -3.30 -9.19 14.27
C GLN A 186 -2.16 -10.03 14.83
N ALA A 187 -1.08 -9.37 15.22
CA ALA A 187 0.03 -10.02 15.90
C ALA A 187 -0.38 -10.49 17.31
N PRO A 188 0.35 -11.46 17.90
CA PRO A 188 0.04 -11.96 19.25
C PRO A 188 0.07 -10.89 20.36
N ASP A 189 0.78 -9.79 20.14
CA ASP A 189 0.84 -8.64 21.05
C ASP A 189 -0.32 -7.63 20.84
N GLY A 190 -1.26 -7.95 19.94
CA GLY A 190 -2.40 -7.10 19.58
C GLY A 190 -2.11 -6.04 18.52
N ALA A 191 -0.87 -5.94 18.03
CA ALA A 191 -0.55 -4.98 16.98
C ALA A 191 -1.19 -5.39 15.64
N ALA A 192 -1.87 -4.46 14.98
CA ALA A 192 -2.34 -4.66 13.61
C ALA A 192 -1.17 -4.43 12.63
N ILE A 193 -0.92 -5.42 11.77
CA ILE A 193 0.12 -5.38 10.73
C ILE A 193 -0.55 -5.63 9.38
N ASP A 194 -0.35 -4.70 8.46
CA ASP A 194 -0.88 -4.84 7.11
C ASP A 194 0.10 -5.60 6.23
N PHE A 195 -0.43 -6.43 5.35
CA PHE A 195 0.33 -7.16 4.34
C PHE A 195 -0.18 -6.79 2.96
N ARG A 196 0.76 -6.59 2.03
CA ARG A 196 0.46 -6.61 0.60
C ARG A 196 0.84 -7.98 0.05
N LEU A 197 -0.13 -8.68 -0.53
CA LEU A 197 0.05 -9.97 -1.18
C LEU A 197 0.14 -9.74 -2.69
N SER A 198 1.17 -10.29 -3.32
CA SER A 198 1.27 -10.44 -4.77
C SER A 198 1.36 -11.92 -5.11
N CYS A 199 0.55 -12.38 -6.06
CA CYS A 199 0.51 -13.75 -6.56
C CYS A 199 0.92 -13.76 -8.02
N LEU A 200 1.90 -14.59 -8.36
CA LEU A 200 2.42 -14.78 -9.71
C LEU A 200 2.31 -16.26 -10.11
N PRO A 201 1.62 -16.59 -11.22
CA PRO A 201 1.65 -17.93 -11.79
C PRO A 201 3.07 -18.30 -12.21
N ILE A 202 3.53 -19.49 -11.83
CA ILE A 202 4.84 -20.04 -12.22
C ILE A 202 4.65 -21.40 -12.89
N HIS A 203 5.74 -22.00 -13.38
CA HIS A 203 5.67 -23.29 -14.09
C HIS A 203 4.96 -24.37 -13.26
N GLU A 204 5.26 -24.45 -11.97
CA GLU A 204 4.62 -25.36 -11.02
C GLU A 204 3.88 -24.56 -9.95
N GLY A 205 2.59 -24.28 -10.15
CA GLY A 205 1.76 -23.60 -9.16
C GLY A 205 1.93 -22.08 -9.16
N GLU A 206 2.15 -21.49 -7.99
CA GLU A 206 2.17 -20.04 -7.80
C GLU A 206 3.32 -19.60 -6.88
N SER A 207 3.88 -18.42 -7.16
CA SER A 207 4.79 -17.69 -6.28
C SER A 207 4.01 -16.57 -5.60
N LEU A 208 4.01 -16.57 -4.27
CA LEU A 208 3.36 -15.56 -3.44
C LEU A 208 4.42 -14.74 -2.72
N VAL A 209 4.27 -13.42 -2.73
CA VAL A 209 5.10 -12.50 -1.95
C VAL A 209 4.20 -11.68 -1.05
N LEU A 210 4.43 -11.80 0.26
CA LEU A 210 3.76 -11.01 1.28
C LEU A 210 4.74 -9.93 1.77
N ARG A 211 4.52 -8.69 1.37
CA ARG A 211 5.27 -7.55 1.90
C ARG A 211 4.66 -7.12 3.24
N VAL A 212 5.49 -7.10 4.28
CA VAL A 212 5.11 -6.63 5.61
C VAL A 212 5.08 -5.09 5.58
N LEU A 213 3.89 -4.52 5.70
CA LEU A 213 3.70 -3.07 5.83
C LEU A 213 3.76 -2.73 7.32
N ASN A 214 4.89 -2.21 7.75
CA ASN A 214 5.11 -1.87 9.15
C ASN A 214 4.55 -0.47 9.44
N ALA A 215 3.34 -0.40 10.01
CA ALA A 215 2.72 0.86 10.45
C ALA A 215 3.59 1.66 11.43
N ARG A 216 4.55 1.06 12.15
CA ARG A 216 5.51 1.84 12.98
C ARG A 216 6.40 2.75 12.15
N GLN A 217 6.65 2.42 10.88
CA GLN A 217 7.38 3.31 9.96
C GLN A 217 6.55 4.55 9.59
N ALA A 218 5.22 4.48 9.76
CA ALA A 218 4.34 5.58 9.45
C ALA A 218 4.50 6.78 10.37
N GLY A 219 4.95 6.57 11.61
CA GLY A 219 5.17 7.64 12.59
C GLY A 219 6.62 8.12 12.66
N LEU A 220 7.49 7.72 11.73
CA LEU A 220 8.90 8.11 11.79
C LEU A 220 9.07 9.61 11.58
N ARG A 221 9.66 10.26 12.58
CA ARG A 221 10.07 11.66 12.51
C ARG A 221 11.43 11.79 11.85
N LEU A 222 11.73 12.99 11.34
CA LEU A 222 12.96 13.25 10.58
C LEU A 222 14.23 12.86 11.37
N HIS A 223 14.25 13.12 12.68
CA HIS A 223 15.39 12.79 13.55
C HIS A 223 15.65 11.27 13.72
N GLN A 224 14.67 10.43 13.40
CA GLN A 224 14.75 8.98 13.56
C GLN A 224 15.26 8.28 12.29
N LEU A 225 15.43 9.00 11.18
CA LEU A 225 15.85 8.42 9.90
C LEU A 225 17.34 8.09 9.82
N GLY A 226 18.16 8.59 10.76
CA GLY A 226 19.62 8.45 10.74
C GLY A 226 20.35 9.58 10.02
N LEU A 227 19.67 10.70 9.76
CA LEU A 227 20.27 11.94 9.25
C LEU A 227 21.19 12.57 10.30
N SER A 228 22.33 13.12 9.89
CA SER A 228 23.17 13.93 10.79
C SER A 228 22.44 15.21 11.21
N SER A 229 22.78 15.78 12.37
CA SER A 229 22.15 17.01 12.88
C SER A 229 22.27 18.18 11.90
N HIS A 230 23.43 18.30 11.24
CA HIS A 230 23.68 19.28 10.19
C HIS A 230 22.72 19.11 9.00
N LEU A 231 22.57 17.87 8.52
CA LEU A 231 21.70 17.59 7.38
C LEU A 231 20.20 17.79 7.74
N GLN A 232 19.79 17.39 8.93
CA GLN A 232 18.44 17.67 9.43
C GLN A 232 18.15 19.17 9.43
N ALA A 233 19.09 20.01 9.88
CA ALA A 233 18.92 21.47 9.89
C ALA A 233 18.78 22.05 8.48
N ARG A 234 19.55 21.56 7.50
CA ARG A 234 19.44 21.98 6.10
C ARG A 234 18.10 21.57 5.48
N LEU A 235 17.66 20.33 5.68
CA LEU A 235 16.35 19.87 5.23
C LEU A 235 15.21 20.68 5.84
N LYS A 236 15.25 20.96 7.15
CA LYS A 236 14.25 21.82 7.81
C LYS A 236 14.25 23.24 7.26
N THR A 237 15.42 23.79 6.94
CA THR A 237 15.51 25.11 6.29
C THR A 237 14.89 25.09 4.89
N ALA A 238 15.13 24.04 4.11
CA ALA A 238 14.53 23.87 2.78
C ALA A 238 13.00 23.72 2.84
N LEU A 239 12.48 22.98 3.84
CA LEU A 239 11.03 22.81 4.05
C LEU A 239 10.30 24.10 4.44
N ARG A 240 11.00 25.08 5.03
CA ARG A 240 10.42 26.39 5.39
C ARG A 240 10.28 27.34 4.19
N GLN A 241 10.80 26.96 3.03
CA GLN A 241 10.62 27.76 1.82
C GLN A 241 9.14 27.72 1.40
N PRO A 242 8.55 28.86 1.02
CA PRO A 242 7.12 28.91 0.67
C PRO A 242 6.78 28.06 -0.55
N HIS A 243 7.74 27.87 -1.46
CA HIS A 243 7.55 27.10 -2.67
C HIS A 243 8.87 26.53 -3.20
N GLY A 244 8.75 25.52 -4.05
CA GLY A 244 9.87 24.83 -4.67
C GLY A 244 9.71 23.32 -4.61
N LEU A 245 10.67 22.60 -5.18
CA LEU A 245 10.67 21.15 -5.29
C LEU A 245 11.81 20.57 -4.46
N ILE A 246 11.50 19.60 -3.59
CA ILE A 246 12.47 18.74 -2.92
C ILE A 246 12.30 17.32 -3.45
N LEU A 247 13.39 16.72 -3.92
CA LEU A 247 13.39 15.38 -4.50
C LEU A 247 14.07 14.38 -3.58
N ALA A 248 13.41 13.27 -3.30
CA ALA A 248 14.04 12.09 -2.70
C ALA A 248 14.41 11.08 -3.80
N VAL A 249 15.69 10.69 -3.87
CA VAL A 249 16.18 9.80 -4.92
C VAL A 249 16.91 8.58 -4.39
N GLY A 250 16.87 7.51 -5.18
CA GLY A 250 17.46 6.22 -4.87
C GLY A 250 16.69 5.05 -5.49
N PRO A 251 17.25 3.83 -5.44
CA PRO A 251 16.63 2.64 -5.98
C PRO A 251 15.38 2.24 -5.19
N THR A 252 14.69 1.22 -5.68
CA THR A 252 13.58 0.60 -4.95
C THR A 252 14.06 0.10 -3.58
N GLY A 253 13.27 0.33 -2.54
CA GLY A 253 13.60 -0.11 -1.18
C GLY A 253 14.68 0.72 -0.47
N SER A 254 15.11 1.86 -1.02
CA SER A 254 16.04 2.78 -0.33
C SER A 254 15.38 3.62 0.76
N GLY A 255 14.06 3.54 0.94
CA GLY A 255 13.29 4.27 1.96
C GLY A 255 12.77 5.65 1.56
N LYS A 256 12.70 5.97 0.25
CA LYS A 256 12.30 7.31 -0.25
C LYS A 256 10.95 7.76 0.33
N THR A 257 9.94 6.91 0.26
CA THR A 257 8.60 7.18 0.78
C THR A 257 8.63 7.47 2.28
N THR A 258 9.41 6.70 3.05
CA THR A 258 9.62 6.93 4.48
C THR A 258 10.21 8.31 4.76
N THR A 259 11.22 8.73 3.98
CA THR A 259 11.79 10.08 4.10
C THR A 259 10.78 11.15 3.73
N LEU A 260 10.05 11.00 2.61
CA LEU A 260 9.08 11.98 2.15
C LEU A 260 7.94 12.18 3.15
N TYR A 261 7.45 11.10 3.74
CA TYR A 261 6.43 11.16 4.77
C TYR A 261 6.94 11.78 6.07
N ALA A 262 8.18 11.48 6.47
CA ALA A 262 8.80 12.13 7.62
C ALA A 262 8.99 13.64 7.38
N LEU A 263 9.30 14.06 6.16
CA LEU A 263 9.36 15.48 5.78
C LEU A 263 7.98 16.13 5.84
N LEU A 264 6.92 15.47 5.34
CA LEU A 264 5.54 15.96 5.46
C LEU A 264 5.12 16.15 6.92
N GLN A 265 5.53 15.25 7.81
CA GLN A 265 5.20 15.32 9.23
C GLN A 265 5.91 16.45 10.00
N GLU A 266 6.96 17.05 9.43
CA GLU A 266 7.61 18.24 9.99
C GLU A 266 6.89 19.53 9.59
N LEU A 267 5.94 19.47 8.64
CA LEU A 267 5.20 20.62 8.15
C LEU A 267 4.02 20.96 9.07
N ASP A 268 3.68 22.25 9.13
CA ASP A 268 2.56 22.75 9.93
C ASP A 268 1.22 22.48 9.21
N HIS A 269 0.64 21.32 9.51
CA HIS A 269 -0.62 20.85 8.95
C HIS A 269 -1.85 21.65 9.40
N GLN A 270 -1.74 22.50 10.43
CA GLN A 270 -2.85 23.38 10.83
C GLN A 270 -2.94 24.61 9.92
N ARG A 271 -1.83 24.99 9.29
CA ARG A 271 -1.74 26.16 8.41
C ARG A 271 -1.75 25.82 6.94
N HIS A 272 -1.39 24.59 6.58
CA HIS A 272 -1.18 24.19 5.20
C HIS A 272 -2.01 22.98 4.82
N LYS A 273 -2.68 23.06 3.68
CA LYS A 273 -3.38 21.95 3.06
C LYS A 273 -2.40 21.06 2.31
N ILE A 274 -2.32 19.81 2.75
CA ILE A 274 -1.43 18.79 2.18
C ILE A 274 -2.25 17.83 1.30
N LEU A 275 -1.85 17.72 0.03
CA LEU A 275 -2.41 16.76 -0.93
C LEU A 275 -1.33 15.78 -1.39
N THR A 276 -1.64 14.48 -1.52
CA THR A 276 -0.70 13.48 -2.05
C THR A 276 -1.32 12.66 -3.18
N VAL A 277 -0.56 12.39 -4.24
CA VAL A 277 -0.90 11.41 -5.29
C VAL A 277 0.14 10.29 -5.27
N GLU A 278 -0.28 9.03 -5.15
CA GLU A 278 0.61 7.89 -4.89
C GLU A 278 0.16 6.62 -5.63
N ASP A 279 1.12 5.73 -5.93
CA ASP A 279 0.87 4.48 -6.66
C ASP A 279 1.53 3.28 -5.97
N PRO A 280 0.88 2.68 -4.96
CA PRO A 280 -0.27 3.16 -4.17
C PRO A 280 0.18 3.92 -2.90
N VAL A 281 -0.79 4.46 -2.16
CA VAL A 281 -0.59 4.93 -0.78
C VAL A 281 -0.09 3.76 0.09
N GLU A 282 1.05 3.97 0.75
CA GLU A 282 1.69 2.96 1.61
C GLU A 282 1.01 2.86 2.97
N TYR A 283 0.64 4.00 3.56
CA TYR A 283 -0.08 4.09 4.83
C TYR A 283 -0.78 5.45 4.95
N ALA A 284 -1.80 5.49 5.82
CA ALA A 284 -2.61 6.66 6.06
C ALA A 284 -1.83 7.73 6.84
N LEU A 285 -1.89 8.98 6.36
CA LEU A 285 -1.40 10.18 7.01
C LEU A 285 -2.60 10.93 7.58
N GLU A 286 -2.62 11.15 8.89
CA GLU A 286 -3.75 11.75 9.60
C GLU A 286 -4.16 13.13 9.07
N HIS A 287 -3.19 13.93 8.61
CA HIS A 287 -3.40 15.32 8.21
C HIS A 287 -3.12 15.59 6.72
N ALA A 288 -3.20 14.55 5.88
CA ALA A 288 -3.04 14.70 4.43
C ALA A 288 -4.22 14.08 3.68
N VAL A 289 -4.65 14.73 2.60
CA VAL A 289 -5.62 14.13 1.68
C VAL A 289 -4.83 13.31 0.67
N GLN A 290 -4.90 11.99 0.79
CA GLN A 290 -4.12 11.07 -0.05
C GLN A 290 -4.99 10.46 -1.14
N VAL A 291 -4.49 10.48 -2.37
CA VAL A 291 -5.16 9.97 -3.56
C VAL A 291 -4.31 8.85 -4.16
N ASN A 292 -4.92 7.67 -4.34
CA ASN A 292 -4.29 6.60 -5.10
C ASN A 292 -4.45 6.86 -6.59
N VAL A 293 -3.41 6.58 -7.36
CA VAL A 293 -3.49 6.44 -8.82
C VAL A 293 -4.41 5.26 -9.15
N GLN A 294 -5.29 5.45 -10.14
CA GLN A 294 -6.23 4.43 -10.61
C GLN A 294 -6.14 4.35 -12.14
N PRO A 295 -5.16 3.61 -12.69
CA PRO A 295 -4.92 3.55 -14.14
C PRO A 295 -6.12 3.03 -14.92
N ASP A 296 -6.85 2.06 -14.37
CA ASP A 296 -8.03 1.45 -14.99
C ASP A 296 -9.19 2.44 -15.17
N LEU A 297 -9.20 3.52 -14.38
CA LEU A 297 -10.18 4.60 -14.46
C LEU A 297 -9.61 5.85 -15.18
N GLY A 298 -8.40 5.77 -15.73
CA GLY A 298 -7.72 6.89 -16.37
C GLY A 298 -7.26 7.98 -15.40
N LEU A 299 -7.17 7.69 -14.10
CA LEU A 299 -6.72 8.64 -13.07
C LEU A 299 -5.23 8.40 -12.76
N GLY A 300 -4.36 8.79 -13.69
CA GLY A 300 -2.92 8.73 -13.58
C GLY A 300 -2.32 9.87 -12.73
N PHE A 301 -0.99 9.85 -12.56
CA PHE A 301 -0.26 10.93 -11.89
C PHE A 301 -0.54 12.31 -12.52
N PRO A 302 -0.47 12.52 -13.85
CA PRO A 302 -0.72 13.82 -14.46
C PRO A 302 -2.15 14.33 -14.22
N GLU A 303 -3.16 13.46 -14.33
CA GLU A 303 -4.58 13.82 -14.21
C GLU A 303 -4.90 14.26 -12.78
N VAL A 304 -4.47 13.45 -11.80
CA VAL A 304 -4.69 13.72 -10.38
C VAL A 304 -3.92 14.98 -9.97
N LEU A 305 -2.65 15.14 -10.37
CA LEU A 305 -1.86 16.31 -10.01
C LEU A 305 -2.45 17.61 -10.57
N ARG A 306 -2.99 17.61 -11.80
CA ARG A 306 -3.72 18.78 -12.33
C ARG A 306 -4.98 19.08 -11.54
N ALA A 307 -5.71 18.06 -11.12
CA ALA A 307 -6.90 18.22 -10.30
C ALA A 307 -6.54 18.83 -8.95
N MET A 308 -5.47 18.34 -8.31
CA MET A 308 -4.96 18.85 -7.03
C MET A 308 -4.69 20.35 -7.06
N LEU A 309 -4.14 20.89 -8.16
CA LEU A 309 -3.90 22.34 -8.28
C LEU A 309 -5.18 23.21 -8.26
N ARG A 310 -6.35 22.61 -8.44
CA ARG A 310 -7.66 23.29 -8.30
C ARG A 310 -8.29 23.09 -6.92
N HIS A 311 -7.62 22.35 -6.04
CA HIS A 311 -8.06 22.11 -4.66
C HIS A 311 -7.40 23.06 -3.67
N ASP A 312 -6.79 24.16 -4.11
CA ASP A 312 -6.12 25.14 -3.24
C ASP A 312 -5.08 24.49 -2.30
N PRO A 313 -4.12 23.70 -2.81
CA PRO A 313 -3.08 23.10 -1.97
C PRO A 313 -2.02 24.13 -1.59
N ASP A 314 -1.41 23.94 -0.42
CA ASP A 314 -0.14 24.60 -0.08
C ASP A 314 1.04 23.68 -0.42
N GLN A 315 0.84 22.39 -0.14
CA GLN A 315 1.90 21.38 -0.17
C GLN A 315 1.42 20.15 -0.92
N ILE A 316 2.26 19.66 -1.83
CA ILE A 316 1.90 18.56 -2.72
C ILE A 316 2.98 17.48 -2.63
N LEU A 317 2.58 16.24 -2.36
CA LEU A 317 3.43 15.07 -2.56
C LEU A 317 3.04 14.36 -3.86
N VAL A 318 3.98 14.26 -4.78
CA VAL A 318 3.87 13.39 -5.95
C VAL A 318 4.71 12.16 -5.67
N GLY A 319 4.08 11.00 -5.47
CA GLY A 319 4.73 9.76 -5.03
C GLY A 319 6.01 9.45 -5.83
N GLU A 320 5.95 9.62 -7.15
CA GLU A 320 7.13 9.58 -8.00
C GLU A 320 6.94 10.30 -9.34
N ILE A 321 8.05 10.76 -9.91
CA ILE A 321 8.12 11.29 -11.27
C ILE A 321 8.69 10.18 -12.17
N ARG A 322 7.83 9.58 -13.01
CA ARG A 322 8.24 8.55 -13.99
C ARG A 322 8.46 9.11 -15.39
N ASP A 323 7.70 10.15 -15.75
CA ASP A 323 7.61 10.68 -17.11
C ASP A 323 7.74 12.21 -17.14
N ARG A 324 7.90 12.74 -18.36
CA ARG A 324 8.07 14.18 -18.62
C ARG A 324 6.86 15.02 -18.21
N GLU A 325 5.66 14.50 -18.40
CA GLU A 325 4.42 15.24 -18.19
C GLU A 325 4.19 15.48 -16.70
N THR A 326 4.26 14.42 -15.90
CA THR A 326 4.23 14.47 -14.42
C THR A 326 5.31 15.43 -13.91
N ALA A 327 6.54 15.29 -14.41
CA ALA A 327 7.64 16.16 -14.00
C ALA A 327 7.36 17.63 -14.31
N ARG A 328 6.88 17.94 -15.53
CA ARG A 328 6.57 19.31 -15.94
C ARG A 328 5.50 19.93 -15.06
N ILE A 329 4.43 19.20 -14.74
CA ILE A 329 3.35 19.70 -13.89
C ILE A 329 3.86 19.93 -12.46
N ALA A 330 4.65 19.02 -11.91
CA ALA A 330 5.24 19.16 -10.58
C ALA A 330 6.16 20.38 -10.47
N LEU A 331 7.04 20.61 -11.47
CA LEU A 331 7.89 21.79 -11.51
C LEU A 331 7.07 23.07 -11.71
N GLN A 332 6.02 23.05 -12.53
CA GLN A 332 5.12 24.20 -12.68
C GLN A 332 4.41 24.54 -11.37
N ALA A 333 3.89 23.54 -10.65
CA ALA A 333 3.29 23.73 -9.33
C ALA A 333 4.28 24.38 -8.34
N ALA A 334 5.52 23.89 -8.33
CA ALA A 334 6.60 24.45 -7.51
C ALA A 334 6.96 25.90 -7.87
N LEU A 335 6.82 26.26 -9.15
CA LEU A 335 7.06 27.62 -9.63
C LEU A 335 5.89 28.56 -9.27
N THR A 336 4.66 28.05 -9.25
CA THR A 336 3.45 28.84 -8.97
C THR A 336 3.10 28.93 -7.48
N GLY A 337 4.07 28.75 -6.59
CA GLY A 337 3.88 29.01 -5.16
C GLY A 337 3.63 27.81 -4.26
N HIS A 338 3.76 26.57 -4.76
CA HIS A 338 3.56 25.36 -3.95
C HIS A 338 4.89 24.77 -3.47
N LEU A 339 4.91 24.19 -2.27
CA LEU A 339 5.98 23.29 -1.87
C LEU A 339 5.65 21.89 -2.40
N VAL A 340 6.48 21.37 -3.29
CA VAL A 340 6.31 20.05 -3.89
C VAL A 340 7.38 19.12 -3.36
N LEU A 341 6.96 17.97 -2.86
CA LEU A 341 7.83 16.85 -2.51
C LEU A 341 7.61 15.75 -3.55
N SER A 342 8.67 15.12 -4.02
CA SER A 342 8.52 13.97 -4.92
C SER A 342 9.70 13.02 -4.86
N SER A 343 9.54 11.85 -5.47
CA SER A 343 10.63 10.90 -5.66
C SER A 343 11.02 10.74 -7.13
N LEU A 344 12.28 10.39 -7.36
CA LEU A 344 12.82 10.07 -8.68
C LEU A 344 13.80 8.90 -8.56
N HIS A 345 13.80 8.00 -9.53
CA HIS A 345 14.83 6.97 -9.63
C HIS A 345 16.11 7.54 -10.24
N ALA A 346 17.08 7.83 -9.37
CA ALA A 346 18.46 8.17 -9.71
C ALA A 346 19.40 7.52 -8.69
N SER A 347 20.64 7.22 -9.11
CA SER A 347 21.63 6.62 -8.22
C SER A 347 22.16 7.62 -7.19
N ASP A 348 22.35 8.88 -7.58
CA ASP A 348 22.80 10.00 -6.74
C ASP A 348 22.01 11.30 -7.04
N ALA A 349 22.25 12.32 -6.22
CA ALA A 349 21.55 13.59 -6.25
C ALA A 349 21.87 14.43 -7.51
N LEU A 350 23.08 14.34 -8.06
CA LEU A 350 23.47 15.05 -9.28
C LEU A 350 22.86 14.39 -10.53
N LEU A 351 22.83 13.06 -10.56
CA LEU A 351 22.20 12.29 -11.62
C LEU A 351 20.69 12.48 -11.64
N ALA A 352 20.07 12.89 -10.54
CA ALA A 352 18.67 13.33 -10.56
C ALA A 352 18.48 14.56 -11.47
N ILE A 353 19.42 15.51 -11.45
CA ILE A 353 19.39 16.70 -12.31
C ILE A 353 19.57 16.30 -13.79
N VAL A 354 20.51 15.39 -14.07
CA VAL A 354 20.72 14.84 -15.42
C VAL A 354 19.46 14.13 -15.90
N ARG A 355 18.85 13.29 -15.06
CA ARG A 355 17.63 12.56 -15.39
C ARG A 355 16.45 13.49 -15.75
N LEU A 356 16.30 14.62 -15.05
CA LEU A 356 15.28 15.62 -15.41
C LEU A 356 15.57 16.29 -16.76
N ARG A 357 16.85 16.51 -17.10
CA ARG A 357 17.24 16.98 -18.44
C ARG A 357 16.93 15.93 -19.51
N ASP A 358 17.20 14.66 -19.23
CA ASP A 358 16.93 13.54 -20.14
C ASP A 358 15.43 13.33 -20.38
N LEU A 359 14.59 13.63 -19.38
CA LEU A 359 13.13 13.71 -19.56
C LEU A 359 12.71 14.90 -20.45
N GLY A 360 13.64 15.77 -20.86
CA GLY A 360 13.37 16.92 -21.71
C GLY A 360 12.81 18.13 -20.96
N LEU A 361 13.11 18.27 -19.67
CA LEU A 361 12.82 19.50 -18.93
C LEU A 361 13.90 20.55 -19.16
N PRO A 362 13.51 21.82 -19.40
CA PRO A 362 14.49 22.86 -19.70
C PRO A 362 15.28 23.26 -18.43
N PRO A 363 16.60 23.55 -18.55
CA PRO A 363 17.46 23.86 -17.40
C PRO A 363 16.97 25.04 -16.54
N TYR A 364 16.38 26.07 -17.16
CA TYR A 364 15.85 27.22 -16.43
C TYR A 364 14.72 26.81 -15.46
N LEU A 365 13.88 25.85 -15.85
CA LEU A 365 12.77 25.39 -15.02
C LEU A 365 13.29 24.57 -13.85
N ILE A 366 14.18 23.60 -14.14
CA ILE A 366 14.85 22.75 -13.12
C ILE A 366 15.50 23.63 -12.03
N THR A 367 16.28 24.62 -12.46
CA THR A 367 17.06 25.45 -11.55
C THR A 367 16.23 26.50 -10.81
N ALA A 368 15.11 26.95 -11.39
CA ALA A 368 14.18 27.86 -10.72
C ALA A 368 13.36 27.18 -9.62
N THR A 369 13.08 25.89 -9.75
CA THR A 369 12.13 25.19 -8.86
C THR A 369 12.80 24.29 -7.83
N ILE A 370 13.88 23.58 -8.17
CA ILE A 370 14.50 22.64 -7.24
C ILE A 370 15.21 23.40 -6.12
N ARG A 371 14.85 23.08 -4.86
CA ARG A 371 15.54 23.58 -3.66
C ARG A 371 16.69 22.66 -3.26
N GLY A 372 16.47 21.36 -3.38
CA GLY A 372 17.52 20.38 -3.21
C GLY A 372 17.05 18.96 -3.48
N VAL A 373 18.02 18.06 -3.51
CA VAL A 373 17.83 16.64 -3.77
C VAL A 373 18.45 15.87 -2.61
N VAL A 374 17.65 15.07 -1.93
CA VAL A 374 18.12 14.08 -0.96
C VAL A 374 18.27 12.75 -1.67
N ALA A 375 19.50 12.27 -1.85
CA ALA A 375 19.70 10.88 -2.27
C ALA A 375 19.93 10.01 -1.05
N GLN A 376 19.42 8.78 -1.11
CA GLN A 376 19.50 7.87 0.01
C GLN A 376 19.70 6.42 -0.37
N ARG A 377 20.29 5.69 0.57
CA ARG A 377 20.44 4.23 0.58
C ARG A 377 20.22 3.71 1.99
N LEU A 378 19.87 2.43 2.09
CA LEU A 378 19.80 1.73 3.36
C LEU A 378 20.97 0.75 3.44
N VAL A 379 21.79 0.89 4.47
CA VAL A 379 22.81 -0.08 4.85
C VAL A 379 22.34 -0.91 6.03
N ARG A 380 22.85 -2.13 6.19
CA ARG A 380 22.52 -2.91 7.38
C ARG A 380 23.12 -2.25 8.62
N ARG A 381 22.36 -2.26 9.72
CA ARG A 381 22.80 -1.73 11.01
C ARG A 381 23.35 -2.87 11.86
N ARG A 382 24.56 -2.71 12.38
CA ARG A 382 25.19 -3.71 13.27
C ARG A 382 24.33 -3.90 14.52
N CYS A 383 24.17 -5.15 14.92
CA CYS A 383 23.60 -5.45 16.23
C CYS A 383 24.57 -4.99 17.33
N ALA A 384 24.02 -4.68 18.50
CA ALA A 384 24.81 -4.32 19.68
C ALA A 384 25.49 -5.53 20.35
N CYS A 385 25.25 -6.76 19.88
CA CYS A 385 25.97 -7.94 20.39
C CYS A 385 27.47 -7.82 20.07
N GLU A 386 28.31 -8.08 21.07
CA GLU A 386 29.75 -7.85 20.98
C GLU A 386 30.49 -9.07 20.35
N GLY A 387 31.39 -8.80 19.40
CA GLY A 387 32.28 -9.82 18.81
C GLY A 387 31.58 -10.86 17.92
N ASP A 388 32.02 -12.12 17.99
CA ASP A 388 31.46 -13.27 17.27
C ASP A 388 30.18 -13.83 17.93
N THR A 389 29.71 -13.21 19.03
CA THR A 389 28.49 -13.65 19.68
C THR A 389 27.26 -13.13 18.95
N THR A 390 26.38 -14.07 18.61
CA THR A 390 25.06 -13.75 18.06
C THR A 390 24.04 -13.71 19.19
N CYS A 391 22.99 -12.91 19.04
CA CYS A 391 21.91 -12.80 20.02
C CYS A 391 20.55 -13.10 19.38
N PRO A 392 19.51 -13.40 20.19
CA PRO A 392 18.16 -13.60 19.69
C PRO A 392 17.64 -12.42 18.85
N ASP A 393 17.98 -11.19 19.22
CA ASP A 393 17.56 -9.97 18.51
C ASP A 393 18.11 -9.87 17.08
N CYS A 394 19.27 -10.47 16.79
CA CYS A 394 19.84 -10.49 15.44
C CYS A 394 19.63 -11.82 14.72
N GLY A 395 19.04 -12.82 15.39
CA GLY A 395 18.76 -14.14 14.85
C GLY A 395 19.99 -14.83 14.27
N GLY A 396 21.17 -14.69 14.89
CA GLY A 396 22.40 -15.28 14.35
C GLY A 396 23.14 -14.41 13.32
N SER A 397 22.55 -13.31 12.84
CA SER A 397 23.08 -12.60 11.67
C SER A 397 24.14 -11.54 11.99
N GLY A 398 24.19 -11.04 13.22
CA GLY A 398 25.00 -9.88 13.61
C GLY A 398 24.43 -8.52 13.16
N TRP A 399 23.24 -8.50 12.53
CA TRP A 399 22.57 -7.29 12.04
C TRP A 399 21.20 -7.12 12.70
N ARG A 400 20.83 -5.87 12.98
CA ARG A 400 19.51 -5.51 13.50
C ARG A 400 18.98 -4.30 12.76
N GLY A 401 18.08 -4.54 11.82
CA GLY A 401 17.45 -3.50 11.01
C GLY A 401 18.41 -2.82 10.03
N ARG A 402 18.02 -1.62 9.60
CA ARG A 402 18.72 -0.84 8.58
C ARG A 402 18.96 0.58 9.07
N LEU A 403 20.01 1.20 8.56
CA LEU A 403 20.38 2.60 8.78
C LEU A 403 20.28 3.33 7.43
N GLY A 404 19.66 4.51 7.44
CA GLY A 404 19.68 5.41 6.29
C GLY A 404 21.01 6.12 6.17
N VAL A 405 21.56 6.12 4.96
CA VAL A 405 22.69 6.98 4.56
C VAL A 405 22.13 7.98 3.56
N PHE A 406 22.49 9.24 3.73
CA PHE A 406 21.90 10.35 2.99
C PHE A 406 22.97 11.30 2.49
N GLU A 407 22.74 11.84 1.30
CA GLU A 407 23.42 13.02 0.79
C GLU A 407 22.39 14.09 0.47
N TRP A 408 22.78 15.35 0.54
CA TRP A 408 21.92 16.49 0.24
C TRP A 408 22.61 17.46 -0.69
N LEU A 409 22.11 17.49 -1.92
CA LEU A 409 22.52 18.48 -2.92
C LEU A 409 21.58 19.68 -2.82
N GLU A 410 22.11 20.79 -2.32
CA GLU A 410 21.40 22.07 -2.32
C GLU A 410 21.58 22.79 -3.66
N MET A 411 20.52 23.40 -4.17
CA MET A 411 20.56 24.17 -5.42
C MET A 411 21.16 25.56 -5.18
N THR A 412 22.50 25.63 -5.06
CA THR A 412 23.22 26.89 -4.85
C THR A 412 23.23 27.78 -6.11
N PRO A 413 23.49 29.10 -5.99
CA PRO A 413 23.58 29.99 -7.14
C PRO A 413 24.63 29.55 -8.18
N THR A 414 25.79 29.06 -7.73
CA THR A 414 26.87 28.56 -8.59
C THR A 414 26.49 27.29 -9.31
N LEU A 415 25.82 26.36 -8.62
CA LEU A 415 25.32 25.14 -9.25
C LEU A 415 24.20 25.44 -10.26
N ARG A 416 23.31 26.38 -9.92
CA ARG A 416 22.25 26.87 -10.82
C ARG A 416 22.83 27.42 -12.12
N ASP A 417 23.80 28.33 -12.04
CA ASP A 417 24.44 28.91 -13.22
C ASP A 417 25.11 27.84 -14.09
N ALA A 418 25.85 26.91 -13.46
CA ALA A 418 26.47 25.81 -14.19
C ALA A 418 25.47 24.91 -14.92
N ILE A 419 24.33 24.58 -14.29
CA ILE A 419 23.27 23.78 -14.92
C ILE A 419 22.65 24.55 -16.10
N GLN A 420 22.40 25.86 -15.94
CA GLN A 420 21.85 26.72 -17.00
C GLN A 420 22.77 26.81 -18.21
N ASN A 421 24.08 26.88 -17.97
CA ASN A 421 25.12 26.93 -18.99
C ASN A 421 25.48 25.54 -19.57
N GLY A 422 24.72 24.49 -19.20
CA GLY A 422 24.86 23.17 -19.80
C GLY A 422 26.11 22.40 -19.35
N ALA A 423 26.67 22.72 -18.18
CA ALA A 423 27.84 22.03 -17.63
C ALA A 423 27.64 20.50 -17.59
N ASP A 424 28.75 19.78 -17.81
CA ASP A 424 28.79 18.33 -17.74
C ASP A 424 28.85 17.83 -16.28
N LEU A 425 28.64 16.52 -16.10
CA LEU A 425 28.60 15.92 -14.77
C LEU A 425 29.90 16.10 -13.97
N PRO A 426 31.12 15.93 -14.54
CA PRO A 426 32.36 16.23 -13.84
C PRO A 426 32.43 17.66 -13.31
N ARG A 427 32.05 18.66 -14.13
CA ARG A 427 32.05 20.07 -13.70
C ARG A 427 31.01 20.33 -12.61
N LEU A 428 29.79 19.82 -12.75
CA LEU A 428 28.74 19.93 -11.74
C LEU A 428 29.17 19.31 -10.40
N ARG A 429 29.85 18.15 -10.45
CA ARG A 429 30.36 17.47 -9.27
C ARG A 429 31.42 18.29 -8.53
N ALA A 430 32.34 18.92 -9.27
CA ALA A 430 33.34 19.81 -8.67
C ALA A 430 32.67 21.00 -7.96
N ILE A 431 31.74 21.69 -8.63
CA ILE A 431 31.02 22.84 -8.07
C ILE A 431 30.20 22.46 -6.83
N ALA A 432 29.53 21.31 -6.87
CA ALA A 432 28.78 20.79 -5.73
C ALA A 432 29.70 20.54 -4.53
N ARG A 433 30.85 19.89 -4.75
CA ARG A 433 31.85 19.64 -3.69
C ARG A 433 32.41 20.93 -3.09
N ASP A 434 32.74 21.91 -3.93
CA ASP A 434 33.21 23.23 -3.46
C ASP A 434 32.16 23.95 -2.61
N SER A 435 30.87 23.63 -2.83
CA SER A 435 29.73 24.14 -2.05
C SER A 435 29.40 23.28 -0.81
N GLY A 436 30.26 22.33 -0.46
CA GLY A 436 30.10 21.46 0.72
C GLY A 436 29.16 20.27 0.52
N TRP A 437 28.82 19.90 -0.73
CA TRP A 437 28.13 18.63 -1.00
C TRP A 437 29.06 17.45 -0.76
N GLN A 438 28.58 16.47 0.01
CA GLN A 438 29.28 15.22 0.28
C GLN A 438 28.52 14.05 -0.36
N PRO A 439 29.18 13.22 -1.18
CA PRO A 439 28.58 12.00 -1.74
C PRO A 439 28.16 11.00 -0.66
N LEU A 440 27.18 10.15 -0.97
CA LEU A 440 26.66 9.08 -0.09
C LEU A 440 27.74 8.25 0.60
N ARG A 441 28.77 7.81 -0.14
CA ARG A 441 29.85 6.98 0.40
C ARG A 441 30.65 7.71 1.49
N GLU A 442 30.91 8.99 1.29
CA GLU A 442 31.62 9.83 2.28
C GLU A 442 30.70 10.13 3.48
N ALA A 443 29.42 10.41 3.23
CA ALA A 443 28.43 10.60 4.28
C ALA A 443 28.21 9.34 5.15
N ALA A 444 28.49 8.14 4.62
CA ALA A 444 28.43 6.89 5.36
C ALA A 444 29.64 6.67 6.29
N ALA A 445 30.73 7.42 6.13
CA ALA A 445 31.97 7.20 6.88
C ALA A 445 31.78 7.34 8.40
N GLU A 446 30.97 8.32 8.83
CA GLU A 446 30.63 8.52 10.24
C GLU A 446 29.94 7.28 10.84
N ALA A 447 29.02 6.65 10.08
CA ALA A 447 28.34 5.45 10.54
C ALA A 447 29.27 4.23 10.68
N VAL A 448 30.35 4.18 9.90
CA VAL A 448 31.40 3.15 10.02
C VAL A 448 32.27 3.42 11.25
N GLN A 449 32.68 4.68 11.45
CA GLN A 449 33.49 5.10 12.61
C GLN A 449 32.76 4.82 13.92
N ASP A 450 31.46 5.08 13.98
CA ASP A 450 30.60 4.80 15.13
C ASP A 450 30.26 3.30 15.31
N LYS A 451 30.80 2.42 14.46
CA LYS A 451 30.48 0.98 14.44
C LYS A 451 28.98 0.70 14.27
N ARG A 452 28.21 1.62 13.67
CA ARG A 452 26.79 1.42 13.35
C ARG A 452 26.58 0.58 12.10
N THR A 453 27.56 0.57 11.19
CA THR A 453 27.62 -0.30 10.01
C THR A 453 29.06 -0.78 9.76
N THR A 454 29.35 -1.44 8.64
CA THR A 454 30.72 -1.89 8.28
C THR A 454 31.20 -1.28 6.96
N PRO A 455 32.54 -1.21 6.72
CA PRO A 455 33.08 -0.74 5.45
C PRO A 455 32.56 -1.53 4.25
N GLU A 456 32.32 -2.84 4.39
CA GLU A 456 31.81 -3.69 3.31
C GLU A 456 30.37 -3.35 2.93
N GLU A 457 29.54 -2.91 3.88
CA GLU A 457 28.19 -2.40 3.57
C GLU A 457 28.26 -1.07 2.81
N VAL A 458 29.16 -0.18 3.21
CA VAL A 458 29.35 1.12 2.55
C VAL A 458 29.91 0.95 1.13
N ALA A 459 30.78 -0.04 0.91
CA ALA A 459 31.33 -0.33 -0.41
C ALA A 459 30.25 -0.72 -1.44
N ARG A 460 29.10 -1.25 -0.99
CA ARG A 460 27.97 -1.65 -1.86
C ARG A 460 27.06 -0.49 -2.28
N LEU A 461 27.36 0.74 -1.87
CA LEU A 461 26.54 1.91 -2.18
C LEU A 461 26.77 2.48 -3.59
N ASP A 462 27.85 2.06 -4.26
CA ASP A 462 28.26 2.52 -5.59
C ASP A 462 27.39 1.96 -6.74
#